data_AF-A0A8S3PPH4-F1
#
_entry.id   AF-A0A8S3PPH4-F1
#
_cell.length_a   1.000
_cell.length_b   1.000
_cell.length_c   1.000
_cell.angle_alpha   90.00
_cell.angle_beta   90.00
_cell.angle_gamma   90.00
#
_symmetry.space_group_name_H-M   'P 1'
#
loop_
_entity.id
_entity.type
_entity.pdbx_description
1 polymer ?
#
loop_
_entity_poly.entity_id
_entity_poly.type
_entity_poly.pdbx_seq_one_letter_code
_entity_poly.pdbx_strand_id
1 'polypeptide(L)'
;MKLRHYQPLSEEFNHDAFISYSHKDITWVKTLYDKLKSKGFTLCLYHKDFQGGMPIAECIVEAINSSRKVVFVITKDFLESSWGTYEIEMTRMHAFREGRESMVIVILKDDIQKDNLPRVLKEIWFKVVCIVWPSDSVAPYNSEDMFYEKLCIALSDGRRKLCDDNTSNL
;
A
#
# COMPACT_ATOMS: atom_id res chain seq x y z
N MET A 1 19.94 -10.24 -24.89
CA MET A 1 19.10 -9.75 -23.78
C MET A 1 17.74 -10.42 -23.90
N LYS A 2 17.41 -11.37 -23.02
CA LYS A 2 16.06 -11.97 -22.99
C LYS A 2 15.15 -10.97 -22.29
N LEU A 3 14.18 -10.42 -23.02
CA LEU A 3 13.03 -9.74 -22.44
C LEU A 3 12.38 -10.72 -21.46
N ARG A 4 12.39 -10.41 -20.16
CA ARG A 4 11.61 -11.18 -19.19
C ARG A 4 10.17 -11.12 -19.65
N HIS A 5 9.63 -12.29 -20.02
CA HIS A 5 8.23 -12.45 -20.36
C HIS A 5 7.38 -11.83 -19.24
N TYR A 6 6.48 -10.93 -19.60
CA TYR A 6 5.37 -10.55 -18.73
C TYR A 6 4.55 -11.81 -18.50
N GLN A 7 4.70 -12.42 -17.33
CA GLN A 7 3.80 -13.48 -16.89
C GLN A 7 2.51 -12.80 -16.43
N PRO A 8 1.33 -13.25 -16.90
CA PRO A 8 0.08 -12.85 -16.29
C PRO A 8 0.17 -13.21 -14.80
N LEU A 9 -0.09 -12.24 -13.92
CA LEU A 9 -0.18 -12.48 -12.47
C LEU A 9 -1.17 -13.64 -12.27
N SER A 10 -0.70 -14.77 -11.76
CA SER A 10 -1.59 -15.75 -11.14
C SER A 10 -2.43 -15.01 -10.10
N GLU A 11 -3.74 -15.26 -10.04
CA GLU A 11 -4.71 -14.54 -9.21
C GLU A 11 -4.47 -14.64 -7.67
N GLU A 12 -3.40 -15.29 -7.24
CA GLU A 12 -3.01 -15.43 -5.84
C GLU A 12 -1.86 -14.46 -5.49
N PHE A 13 -2.21 -13.34 -4.86
CA PHE A 13 -1.22 -12.47 -4.21
C PHE A 13 -0.73 -13.13 -2.91
N ASN A 14 0.58 -13.11 -2.65
CA ASN A 14 1.17 -13.60 -1.41
C ASN A 14 0.77 -12.74 -0.21
N HIS A 15 0.47 -11.46 -0.44
CA HIS A 15 0.18 -10.47 0.59
C HIS A 15 -1.11 -9.69 0.27
N ASP A 16 -1.88 -9.40 1.31
CA ASP A 16 -3.01 -8.48 1.24
C ASP A 16 -2.54 -7.06 0.94
N ALA A 17 -1.42 -6.65 1.53
CA ALA A 17 -0.80 -5.37 1.22
C ALA A 17 0.71 -5.35 1.43
N PHE A 18 1.37 -4.55 0.59
CA PHE A 18 2.70 -4.04 0.84
C PHE A 18 2.60 -2.66 1.48
N ILE A 19 3.35 -2.43 2.56
CA ILE A 19 3.40 -1.13 3.23
C ILE A 19 4.69 -0.42 2.86
N SER A 20 4.55 0.70 2.14
CA SER A 20 5.62 1.61 1.77
C SER A 20 5.66 2.79 2.74
N TYR A 21 6.80 3.01 3.39
CA TYR A 21 6.96 4.00 4.45
C TYR A 21 8.43 4.45 4.57
N SER A 22 8.67 5.57 5.28
CA SER A 22 10.03 6.04 5.57
C SER A 22 10.63 5.24 6.71
N HIS A 23 11.94 4.96 6.69
CA HIS A 23 12.61 4.28 7.81
C HIS A 23 12.38 5.01 9.16
N LYS A 24 12.20 6.33 9.14
CA LYS A 24 11.93 7.12 10.35
C LYS A 24 10.54 6.82 10.97
N ASP A 25 9.61 6.30 10.18
CA ASP A 25 8.26 5.93 10.64
C ASP A 25 8.16 4.47 11.12
N ILE A 26 9.28 3.74 11.19
CA ILE A 26 9.29 2.30 11.45
C ILE A 26 8.57 1.89 12.74
N THR A 27 8.73 2.67 13.81
CA THR A 27 8.11 2.38 15.11
C THR A 27 6.59 2.39 15.01
N TRP A 28 6.02 3.39 14.32
CA TRP A 28 4.58 3.47 14.12
C TRP A 28 4.08 2.38 13.16
N VAL A 29 4.84 2.10 12.10
CA VAL A 29 4.49 1.06 11.12
C VAL A 29 4.51 -0.35 11.72
N LYS A 30 5.39 -0.63 12.70
CA LYS A 30 5.36 -1.91 13.43
C LYS A 30 4.06 -2.08 14.20
N THR A 31 3.58 -1.04 14.89
CA THR A 31 2.28 -1.07 15.56
C THR A 31 1.13 -1.28 14.57
N LEU A 32 1.15 -0.58 13.44
CA LEU A 32 0.18 -0.76 12.36
C LEU A 32 0.18 -2.22 11.86
N TYR A 33 1.38 -2.76 11.60
CA TYR A 33 1.57 -4.12 11.12
C TYR A 33 1.01 -5.15 12.10
N ASP A 34 1.33 -5.05 13.39
CA ASP A 34 0.87 -5.99 14.41
C ASP A 34 -0.67 -5.94 14.57
N LYS A 35 -1.25 -4.74 14.54
CA LYS A 35 -2.72 -4.54 14.59
C LYS A 35 -3.44 -5.08 13.36
N LEU A 36 -2.87 -4.96 12.16
CA LEU A 36 -3.46 -5.52 10.95
C LEU A 36 -3.27 -7.05 10.88
N LYS A 37 -2.12 -7.56 11.32
CA LYS A 37 -1.86 -8.99 11.39
C LYS A 37 -2.80 -9.70 12.36
N SER A 38 -3.09 -9.11 13.51
CA SER A 38 -4.07 -9.66 14.47
C SER A 38 -5.50 -9.69 13.92
N LYS A 39 -5.79 -8.88 12.89
CA LYS A 39 -7.05 -8.88 12.15
C LYS A 39 -7.05 -9.82 10.92
N GLY A 40 -5.99 -10.61 10.74
CA GLY A 40 -5.90 -11.64 9.71
C GLY A 40 -5.39 -11.15 8.34
N PHE A 41 -4.75 -9.98 8.28
CA PHE A 41 -4.09 -9.52 7.06
C PHE A 41 -2.65 -10.03 6.96
N THR A 42 -2.27 -10.48 5.77
CA THR A 42 -0.89 -10.84 5.43
C THR A 42 -0.21 -9.62 4.80
N LEU A 43 0.88 -9.15 5.39
CA LEU A 43 1.52 -7.90 4.99
C LEU A 43 2.99 -8.12 4.59
N CYS A 44 3.42 -7.44 3.54
CA CYS A 44 4.82 -7.32 3.15
C CYS A 44 5.41 -6.02 3.70
N LEU A 45 6.57 -6.11 4.36
CA LEU A 45 7.33 -4.95 4.81
C LEU A 45 8.72 -4.94 4.16
N TYR A 46 9.07 -3.79 3.58
CA TYR A 46 10.34 -3.55 2.88
C TYR A 46 11.61 -3.97 3.66
N HIS A 47 11.60 -3.96 4.99
CA HIS A 47 12.78 -4.26 5.82
C HIS A 47 12.80 -5.68 6.41
N LYS A 48 11.69 -6.40 6.38
CA LYS A 48 11.57 -7.71 7.05
C LYS A 48 11.72 -8.87 6.07
N ASP A 49 11.29 -8.67 4.83
CA ASP A 49 11.11 -9.75 3.86
C ASP A 49 12.21 -9.81 2.78
N PHE A 50 13.12 -8.83 2.73
CA PHE A 50 14.19 -8.81 1.73
C PHE A 50 15.49 -9.45 2.25
N GLN A 51 15.71 -10.70 1.83
CA GLN A 51 16.97 -11.42 2.03
C GLN A 51 18.11 -10.70 1.29
N GLY A 52 19.22 -10.45 2.01
CA GLY A 52 20.31 -9.60 1.53
C GLY A 52 20.90 -10.04 0.18
N GLY A 53 21.01 -9.09 -0.76
CA GLY A 53 21.68 -9.28 -2.06
C GLY A 53 20.97 -8.64 -3.25
N MET A 54 19.67 -8.36 -3.15
CA MET A 54 18.87 -7.76 -4.23
C MET A 54 18.87 -6.21 -4.15
N PRO A 55 18.95 -5.49 -5.29
CA PRO A 55 18.81 -4.03 -5.32
C PRO A 55 17.45 -3.57 -4.78
N ILE A 56 17.46 -2.47 -4.01
CA ILE A 56 16.27 -1.81 -3.45
C ILE A 56 15.09 -1.67 -4.41
N ALA A 57 15.36 -1.23 -5.64
CA ALA A 57 14.35 -1.06 -6.68
C ALA A 57 13.67 -2.39 -7.04
N GLU A 58 14.45 -3.48 -7.19
CA GLU A 58 13.91 -4.80 -7.49
C GLU A 58 13.05 -5.32 -6.34
N CYS A 59 13.48 -5.06 -5.10
CA CYS A 59 12.71 -5.39 -3.92
C CYS A 59 11.34 -4.70 -3.92
N ILE A 60 11.31 -3.39 -4.19
CA ILE A 60 10.06 -2.63 -4.27
C ILE A 60 9.13 -3.20 -5.34
N VAL A 61 9.65 -3.50 -6.53
CA VAL A 61 8.86 -4.06 -7.64
C VAL A 61 8.28 -5.43 -7.28
N GLU A 62 9.06 -6.30 -6.63
CA GLU A 62 8.60 -7.60 -6.16
C GLU A 62 7.52 -7.48 -5.09
N ALA A 63 7.71 -6.58 -4.13
CA ALA A 63 6.72 -6.32 -3.08
C ALA A 63 5.39 -5.80 -3.65
N ILE A 64 5.44 -4.91 -4.65
CA ILE A 64 4.24 -4.41 -5.34
C ILE A 64 3.55 -5.56 -6.11
N ASN A 65 4.30 -6.35 -6.89
CA ASN A 65 3.72 -7.42 -7.70
C ASN A 65 3.13 -8.58 -6.87
N SER A 66 3.70 -8.85 -5.70
CA SER A 66 3.25 -9.91 -4.79
C SER A 66 2.13 -9.47 -3.83
N SER A 67 1.69 -8.20 -3.91
CA SER A 67 0.70 -7.63 -3.00
C SER A 67 -0.56 -7.14 -3.72
N ARG A 68 -1.73 -7.47 -3.17
CA ARG A 68 -3.03 -7.03 -3.73
C ARG A 68 -3.23 -5.52 -3.63
N LYS A 69 -2.78 -4.92 -2.52
CA LYS A 69 -2.83 -3.47 -2.27
C LYS A 69 -1.42 -2.94 -2.01
N VAL A 70 -1.21 -1.67 -2.31
CA VAL A 70 -0.02 -0.91 -1.92
C VAL A 70 -0.46 0.22 -1.00
N VAL A 71 0.03 0.21 0.23
CA VAL A 71 -0.27 1.21 1.25
C VAL A 71 0.91 2.15 1.37
N PHE A 72 0.74 3.42 0.98
CA PHE A 72 1.72 4.47 1.20
C PHE A 72 1.45 5.18 2.53
N VAL A 73 2.40 5.14 3.45
CA VAL A 73 2.40 5.95 4.67
C VAL A 73 3.08 7.27 4.36
N ILE A 74 2.27 8.28 4.03
CA ILE A 74 2.74 9.61 3.65
C ILE A 74 2.94 10.46 4.90
N THR A 75 4.21 10.76 5.15
CA THR A 75 4.73 11.71 6.13
C THR A 75 5.67 12.68 5.41
N LYS A 76 6.06 13.77 6.07
CA LYS A 76 7.08 14.69 5.54
C LYS A 76 8.38 13.94 5.25
N ASP A 77 8.79 13.06 6.16
CA ASP A 77 9.98 12.22 6.01
C ASP A 77 9.88 11.26 4.81
N PHE A 78 8.69 10.72 4.53
CA PHE A 78 8.47 9.86 3.36
C PHE A 78 8.63 10.63 2.04
N LEU A 79 8.06 11.84 1.97
CA LEU A 79 8.16 12.69 0.79
C LEU A 79 9.60 13.14 0.51
N GLU A 80 10.38 13.40 1.56
CA GLU A 80 11.78 13.83 1.42
C GLU A 80 12.73 12.69 1.04
N SER A 81 12.55 11.48 1.59
CA SER A 81 13.58 10.43 1.53
C SER A 81 13.23 9.21 0.69
N SER A 82 11.95 8.93 0.49
CA SER A 82 11.49 7.62 -0.02
C SER A 82 10.69 7.75 -1.31
N TRP A 83 9.90 8.80 -1.47
CA TRP A 83 8.99 8.95 -2.61
C TRP A 83 9.66 8.82 -3.97
N GLY A 84 10.82 9.45 -4.18
CA GLY A 84 11.50 9.44 -5.48
C GLY A 84 11.79 8.03 -6.02
N THR A 85 12.18 7.10 -5.15
CA THR A 85 12.41 5.70 -5.52
C THR A 85 11.11 5.01 -5.93
N TYR A 86 10.03 5.19 -5.15
CA TYR A 86 8.74 4.59 -5.46
C TYR A 86 8.11 5.17 -6.72
N GLU A 87 8.25 6.47 -6.97
CA GLU A 87 7.71 7.12 -8.16
C GLU A 87 8.32 6.53 -9.44
N ILE A 88 9.63 6.28 -9.43
CA ILE A 88 10.33 5.63 -10.53
C ILE A 88 9.78 4.21 -10.74
N GLU A 89 9.69 3.40 -9.68
CA GLU A 89 9.21 2.01 -9.81
C GLU A 89 7.74 1.92 -10.23
N MET A 90 6.86 2.78 -9.69
CA MET A 90 5.46 2.82 -10.09
C MET A 90 5.27 3.26 -11.56
N THR A 91 6.11 4.19 -12.03
CA THR A 91 6.15 4.59 -13.44
C THR A 91 6.58 3.42 -14.32
N ARG A 92 7.63 2.69 -13.92
CA ARG A 92 8.13 1.50 -14.65
C ARG A 92 7.10 0.38 -14.72
N MET A 93 6.33 0.18 -13.65
CA MET A 93 5.33 -0.89 -13.57
C MET A 93 4.02 -0.57 -14.28
N HIS A 94 3.84 0.64 -14.82
CA HIS A 94 2.55 1.16 -15.30
C HIS A 94 1.43 1.05 -14.25
N ALA A 95 1.78 0.95 -12.96
CA ALA A 95 0.84 0.64 -11.88
C ALA A 95 -0.23 1.73 -11.68
N PHE A 96 -0.04 2.91 -12.28
CA PHE A 96 -1.00 4.02 -12.27
C PHE A 96 -1.68 4.30 -13.62
N ARG A 97 -1.39 3.54 -14.69
CA ARG A 97 -1.84 3.87 -16.04
C ARG A 97 -2.91 2.93 -16.63
N GLU A 98 -3.24 1.84 -15.94
CA GLU A 98 -4.09 0.76 -16.49
C GLU A 98 -5.10 0.20 -15.46
N GLY A 99 -5.84 1.06 -14.75
CA GLY A 99 -6.94 0.63 -13.85
C GLY A 99 -6.50 0.05 -12.51
N ARG A 100 -5.20 0.11 -12.20
CA ARG A 100 -4.58 -0.36 -10.95
C ARG A 100 -4.54 0.69 -9.85
N GLU A 101 -5.09 1.89 -10.07
CA GLU A 101 -5.17 2.96 -9.06
C GLU A 101 -5.98 2.52 -7.82
N SER A 102 -6.96 1.62 -8.00
CA SER A 102 -7.76 1.03 -6.90
C SER A 102 -6.95 0.11 -5.97
N MET A 103 -5.73 -0.28 -6.35
CA MET A 103 -4.81 -1.01 -5.49
C MET A 103 -4.13 -0.09 -4.47
N VAL A 104 -4.14 1.23 -4.70
CA VAL A 104 -3.37 2.18 -3.91
C VAL A 104 -4.20 2.78 -2.78
N ILE A 105 -3.66 2.67 -1.58
CA ILE A 105 -4.18 3.27 -0.35
C ILE A 105 -3.13 4.26 0.15
N VAL A 106 -3.58 5.46 0.48
CA VAL A 106 -2.75 6.52 1.04
C VAL A 106 -3.15 6.74 2.50
N ILE A 107 -2.18 6.57 3.40
CA ILE A 107 -2.31 6.99 4.80
C ILE A 107 -1.62 8.35 4.94
N LEU A 108 -2.37 9.39 5.30
CA LEU A 108 -1.80 10.69 5.66
C LEU A 108 -1.59 10.74 7.17
N LYS A 109 -0.33 10.83 7.62
CA LYS A 109 0.00 10.87 9.05
C LYS A 109 0.42 12.26 9.55
N ASP A 110 0.87 13.12 8.65
CA ASP A 110 1.19 14.52 8.95
C ASP A 110 0.19 15.45 8.26
N ASP A 111 0.12 16.71 8.73
CA ASP A 111 -0.62 17.77 8.06
C ASP A 111 0.13 18.16 6.77
N ILE A 112 -0.27 17.51 5.67
CA ILE A 112 0.29 17.69 4.34
C ILE A 112 -0.83 18.13 3.42
N GLN A 113 -0.74 19.38 2.98
CA GLN A 113 -1.65 19.93 1.98
C GLN A 113 -1.47 19.21 0.65
N LYS A 114 -2.58 19.02 -0.08
CA LYS A 114 -2.60 18.33 -1.37
C LYS A 114 -1.57 18.88 -2.36
N ASP A 115 -1.33 20.19 -2.38
CA ASP A 115 -0.38 20.81 -3.32
C ASP A 115 1.06 20.38 -3.10
N ASN A 116 1.41 20.01 -1.85
CA ASN A 116 2.71 19.49 -1.47
C ASN A 116 2.85 17.99 -1.73
N LEU A 117 1.79 17.32 -2.19
CA LEU A 117 1.89 15.94 -2.63
C LEU A 117 2.62 15.86 -3.98
N PRO A 118 3.33 14.76 -4.22
CA PRO A 118 3.93 14.49 -5.51
C PRO A 118 2.92 14.48 -6.66
N ARG A 119 3.40 14.84 -7.85
CA ARG A 119 2.56 15.01 -9.04
C ARG A 119 1.71 13.76 -9.32
N VAL A 120 2.29 12.56 -9.25
CA VAL A 120 1.57 11.32 -9.52
C VAL A 120 0.41 11.11 -8.54
N LEU A 121 0.62 11.34 -7.23
CA LEU A 121 -0.47 11.24 -6.24
C LEU A 121 -1.55 12.30 -6.48
N LYS A 122 -1.18 13.51 -6.90
CA LYS A 122 -2.15 14.56 -7.23
C LYS A 122 -3.02 14.17 -8.44
N GLU A 123 -2.42 13.56 -9.46
CA GLU A 123 -3.11 13.14 -10.69
C GLU A 123 -4.14 12.02 -10.43
N ILE A 124 -3.84 11.10 -9.51
CA ILE A 124 -4.72 9.97 -9.18
C ILE A 124 -5.55 10.19 -7.90
N TRP A 125 -5.47 11.37 -7.30
CA TRP A 125 -6.01 11.63 -5.94
C TRP A 125 -7.47 11.18 -5.75
N PHE A 126 -8.31 11.38 -6.78
CA PHE A 126 -9.73 11.03 -6.74
C PHE A 126 -10.03 9.55 -6.97
N LYS A 127 -9.00 8.76 -7.32
CA LYS A 127 -9.11 7.33 -7.62
C LYS A 127 -8.53 6.44 -6.51
N VAL A 128 -7.77 7.03 -5.58
CA VAL A 128 -7.12 6.30 -4.48
C VAL A 128 -7.93 6.43 -3.20
N VAL A 129 -7.81 5.43 -2.33
CA VAL A 129 -8.39 5.51 -0.99
C VAL A 129 -7.44 6.30 -0.10
N CYS A 130 -7.87 7.46 0.39
CA CYS A 130 -7.12 8.26 1.36
C CYS A 130 -7.70 8.09 2.76
N ILE A 131 -6.85 7.73 3.73
CA ILE A 131 -7.20 7.56 5.14
C ILE A 131 -6.27 8.43 5.97
N VAL A 132 -6.86 9.28 6.82
CA VAL A 132 -6.11 10.23 7.63
C VAL A 132 -5.92 9.65 9.03
N TRP A 133 -4.68 9.65 9.52
CA TRP A 133 -4.37 9.24 10.89
C TRP A 133 -4.97 10.24 11.89
N PRO A 134 -5.66 9.78 12.94
CA PRO A 134 -6.18 10.63 14.00
C PRO A 134 -5.03 11.17 14.85
N SER A 135 -4.68 12.43 14.62
CA SER A 135 -3.87 13.23 15.54
C SER A 135 -4.51 14.58 15.74
N ASP A 136 -4.16 15.25 16.83
CA ASP A 136 -4.64 16.60 17.15
C ASP A 136 -4.40 17.61 16.02
N SER A 137 -3.33 17.39 15.24
CA SER A 137 -2.91 18.25 14.13
C SER A 137 -3.61 17.96 12.81
N VAL A 138 -4.19 16.77 12.60
CA VAL A 138 -4.66 16.35 11.26
C VAL A 138 -6.13 15.90 11.27
N ALA A 139 -6.57 15.19 12.32
CA ALA A 139 -7.95 14.73 12.45
C ALA A 139 -8.34 14.57 13.92
N PRO A 140 -8.48 15.67 14.68
CA PRO A 140 -8.67 15.66 16.14
C PRO A 140 -9.98 14.98 16.59
N TYR A 141 -10.95 14.83 15.69
CA TYR A 141 -12.25 14.20 15.99
C TYR A 141 -12.32 12.73 15.57
N ASN A 142 -11.31 12.21 14.87
CA ASN A 142 -11.28 10.81 14.48
C ASN A 142 -10.67 9.99 15.62
N SER A 143 -11.19 8.79 15.87
CA SER A 143 -10.56 7.83 16.76
C SER A 143 -9.62 6.90 16.00
N GLU A 144 -8.66 6.28 16.70
CA GLU A 144 -7.83 5.20 16.13
C GLU A 144 -8.71 4.06 15.60
N ASP A 145 -9.77 3.70 16.31
CA ASP A 145 -10.66 2.61 15.89
C ASP A 145 -11.31 2.89 14.54
N MET A 146 -11.79 4.11 14.30
CA MET A 146 -12.34 4.52 13.00
C MET A 146 -11.28 4.48 11.90
N PHE A 147 -10.03 4.82 12.21
CA PHE A 147 -8.91 4.69 11.27
C PHE A 147 -8.69 3.22 10.89
N TYR A 148 -8.58 2.32 11.87
CA TYR A 148 -8.37 0.90 11.63
C TYR A 148 -9.55 0.26 10.90
N GLU A 149 -10.79 0.65 11.21
CA GLU A 149 -11.99 0.16 10.52
C GLU A 149 -11.95 0.53 9.03
N LYS A 150 -11.75 1.82 8.71
CA LYS A 150 -11.63 2.28 7.32
C LYS A 150 -10.51 1.58 6.57
N LEU A 151 -9.36 1.38 7.22
CA LEU A 151 -8.21 0.70 6.61
C LEU A 151 -8.53 -0.78 6.34
N CYS A 152 -9.18 -1.48 7.26
CA CYS A 152 -9.58 -2.86 7.07
C CYS A 152 -10.59 -3.00 5.91
N ILE A 153 -11.54 -2.07 5.79
CA ILE A 153 -12.50 -2.04 4.67
C ILE A 153 -11.74 -1.85 3.36
N ALA A 154 -10.84 -0.87 3.28
CA ALA A 154 -10.06 -0.59 2.07
C ALA A 154 -9.16 -1.77 1.64
N LEU A 155 -8.56 -2.48 2.60
CA LEU A 155 -7.75 -3.68 2.36
C LEU A 155 -8.58 -4.90 1.93
N SER A 156 -9.84 -4.94 2.35
CA SER A 156 -10.78 -6.02 2.02
C SER A 156 -11.54 -5.79 0.71
N ASP A 157 -11.52 -4.56 0.18
CA ASP A 157 -12.14 -4.24 -1.09
C ASP A 157 -11.45 -5.02 -2.23
N GLY A 158 -12.23 -5.84 -2.93
CA GLY A 158 -11.73 -6.82 -3.91
C GLY A 158 -11.42 -8.22 -3.35
N ARG A 159 -11.57 -8.49 -2.05
CA ARG A 159 -11.46 -9.85 -1.45
C ARG A 159 -12.67 -10.74 -1.79
N ARG A 160 -13.79 -10.14 -2.26
CA ARG A 160 -15.02 -10.83 -2.66
C ARG A 160 -14.93 -11.35 -4.10
N LYS A 161 -14.20 -12.44 -4.26
CA LYS A 161 -14.41 -13.52 -5.23
C LYS A 161 -13.50 -14.64 -4.75
N LEU A 162 -14.05 -15.58 -3.97
CA LEU A 162 -13.47 -16.90 -3.66
C LEU A 162 -14.33 -17.70 -2.66
N CYS A 163 -15.42 -17.13 -2.13
CA CYS A 163 -16.41 -17.87 -1.37
C CYS A 163 -17.81 -17.60 -1.94
N ASP A 164 -18.15 -18.18 -3.09
CA ASP A 164 -19.55 -18.35 -3.55
C ASP A 164 -19.70 -19.38 -4.67
N ASP A 165 -18.84 -20.42 -4.73
CA ASP A 165 -19.04 -21.57 -5.64
C ASP A 165 -18.96 -22.91 -4.89
N ASN A 166 -19.57 -23.00 -3.71
CA ASN A 166 -19.85 -24.29 -3.06
C ASN A 166 -21.05 -24.21 -2.12
N THR A 167 -22.22 -23.82 -2.63
CA THR A 167 -23.51 -24.29 -2.11
C THR A 167 -24.62 -24.04 -3.14
N SER A 168 -24.91 -25.06 -3.95
CA SER A 168 -26.26 -25.51 -4.32
C SER A 168 -26.14 -26.71 -5.27
N ASN A 169 -26.17 -27.90 -4.68
CA ASN A 169 -26.48 -29.14 -5.39
C ASN A 169 -27.91 -29.06 -5.96
N LEU A 170 -28.10 -29.48 -7.21
CA LEU A 170 -29.12 -30.44 -7.67
C LEU A 170 -28.91 -30.78 -9.15
#